data_AF-A0A2G1VEG5-F1
#
_entry.id   AF-A0A2G1VEG5-F1
#
_cell.length_a   1.000
_cell.length_b   1.000
_cell.length_c   1.000
_cell.angle_alpha   90.00
_cell.angle_beta   90.00
_cell.angle_gamma   90.00
#
_symmetry.space_group_name_H-M   'P 1'
#
loop_
_entity.id
_entity.type
_entity.pdbx_description
1 polymer ?
#
loop_
_entity_poly.entity_id
_entity_poly.type
_entity_poly.pdbx_seq_one_letter_code
_entity_poly.pdbx_strand_id
1 'polypeptide(L)'
;MRSVESRYMKRQSGQALAEFLVVAGFVLVPVALGSVYLMKVGNSQHEMHEATRYAAWERTIWSAGGGGSHHKSDGVVLNEAVARVLGEPDSPIDSVVDGKAVKAATRKFDPMLSVDKGDGDRGPIFKEEKGGYHSFSFKDDKAASGSVAKALGSVITFGLDLNDKGLQTSTISWKYDWVPSLDYGWAPMNVSSSNTLLTESWNAGSPDKIKKSIDGIVATTLLKNASIDKGLKLLGGLARFRDFKKLELGKIDVDRLPCHRLAKAKGRLSC
;
A
#
# COMPACT_ATOMS: atom_id res chain seq x y z
N MET A 1 46.41 68.81 -42.64
CA MET A 1 45.17 68.46 -41.92
C MET A 1 45.44 67.21 -41.10
N ARG A 2 45.19 67.28 -39.79
CA ARG A 2 45.54 66.25 -38.79
C ARG A 2 44.66 65.01 -38.94
N SER A 3 45.29 63.86 -38.70
CA SER A 3 44.65 62.56 -38.46
C SER A 3 43.72 62.62 -37.24
N VAL A 4 42.79 61.66 -37.15
CA VAL A 4 42.51 60.81 -35.98
C VAL A 4 41.15 60.16 -36.24
N GLU A 5 41.13 58.84 -36.48
CA GLU A 5 40.12 57.93 -35.91
C GLU A 5 40.74 56.53 -35.81
N SER A 6 41.54 56.32 -34.77
CA SER A 6 41.85 54.97 -34.29
C SER A 6 40.64 54.52 -33.47
N ARG A 7 39.77 53.69 -34.07
CA ARG A 7 38.71 53.01 -33.32
C ARG A 7 39.36 51.99 -32.40
N TYR A 8 39.25 52.24 -31.11
CA TYR A 8 39.66 51.38 -30.02
C TYR A 8 38.92 50.03 -30.12
N MET A 9 39.56 49.01 -30.69
CA MET A 9 39.12 47.62 -30.56
C MET A 9 39.35 47.20 -29.11
N LYS A 10 38.33 47.33 -28.26
CA LYS A 10 38.38 46.82 -26.89
C LYS A 10 38.61 45.30 -26.93
N ARG A 11 39.75 44.85 -26.40
CA ARG A 11 40.04 43.44 -26.14
C ARG A 11 39.08 42.94 -25.05
N GLN A 12 37.93 42.38 -25.44
CA GLN A 12 37.09 41.56 -24.56
C GLN A 12 37.65 40.14 -24.50
N SER A 13 38.81 39.96 -23.87
CA SER A 13 39.33 38.63 -23.57
C SER A 13 38.91 38.23 -22.16
N GLY A 14 38.08 37.19 -22.03
CA GLY A 14 37.72 36.59 -20.73
C GLY A 14 36.25 36.74 -20.30
N GLN A 15 35.44 37.56 -20.97
CA GLN A 15 34.02 37.73 -20.63
C GLN A 15 33.24 36.41 -20.77
N ALA A 16 33.42 35.69 -21.87
CA ALA A 16 32.74 34.40 -22.10
C ALA A 16 33.10 33.35 -21.03
N LEU A 17 34.32 33.38 -20.50
CA LEU A 17 34.75 32.45 -19.46
C LEU A 17 34.09 32.78 -18.11
N ALA A 18 33.97 34.07 -17.78
CA ALA A 18 33.26 34.52 -16.59
C ALA A 18 31.76 34.18 -16.65
N GLU A 19 31.11 34.44 -17.80
CA GLU A 19 29.70 34.08 -18.01
C GLU A 19 29.49 32.55 -17.92
N PHE A 20 30.39 31.76 -18.52
CA PHE A 20 30.33 30.31 -18.42
C PHE A 20 30.49 29.83 -16.97
N LEU A 21 31.41 30.39 -16.18
CA LEU A 21 31.57 30.03 -14.77
C LEU A 21 30.32 30.35 -13.94
N VAL A 22 29.70 31.50 -14.19
CA VAL A 22 28.44 31.87 -13.53
C VAL A 22 27.33 30.88 -13.91
N VAL A 23 27.16 30.58 -15.19
CA VAL A 23 26.14 29.61 -15.64
C VAL A 23 26.43 28.20 -15.11
N ALA A 24 27.67 27.76 -15.14
CA ALA A 24 28.07 26.44 -14.64
C ALA A 24 27.82 26.33 -13.13
N GLY A 25 28.25 27.32 -12.35
CA GLY A 25 28.13 27.32 -10.89
C GLY A 25 26.70 27.49 -10.39
N PHE A 26 25.91 28.37 -11.01
CA PHE A 26 24.58 28.72 -10.51
C PHE A 26 23.41 28.03 -11.23
N VAL A 27 23.64 27.45 -12.42
CA VAL A 27 22.58 26.77 -13.17
C VAL A 27 22.89 25.30 -13.33
N LEU A 28 24.02 24.95 -13.95
CA LEU A 28 24.29 23.55 -14.31
C LEU A 28 24.51 22.66 -13.09
N VAL A 29 25.31 23.10 -12.11
CA VAL A 29 25.59 22.31 -10.89
C VAL A 29 24.33 22.10 -10.04
N PRO A 30 23.53 23.14 -9.70
CA PRO A 30 22.28 22.93 -8.96
C PRO A 30 21.28 22.05 -9.70
N VAL A 31 21.16 22.17 -11.03
CA VAL A 31 20.27 21.31 -11.83
C VAL A 31 20.73 19.86 -11.80
N ALA A 32 22.03 19.60 -11.93
CA ALA A 32 22.56 18.25 -11.87
C ALA A 32 22.32 17.59 -10.50
N LEU A 33 22.65 18.30 -9.40
CA LEU A 33 22.41 17.80 -8.04
C LEU A 33 20.92 17.64 -7.74
N GLY A 34 20.11 18.62 -8.13
CA GLY A 34 18.67 18.60 -8.00
C GLY A 34 18.04 17.41 -8.74
N SER A 35 18.54 17.06 -9.92
CA SER A 35 18.03 15.92 -10.68
C SER A 35 18.22 14.59 -9.96
N VAL A 36 19.40 14.37 -9.35
CA VAL A 36 19.69 13.16 -8.58
C VAL A 36 18.82 13.08 -7.32
N TYR A 37 18.64 14.21 -6.64
CA TYR A 37 17.74 14.29 -5.48
C TYR A 37 16.28 13.97 -5.88
N LEU A 38 15.79 14.55 -6.99
CA LEU A 38 14.45 14.26 -7.49
C LEU A 38 14.27 12.80 -7.90
N MET A 39 15.29 12.15 -8.47
CA MET A 39 15.25 10.71 -8.76
C MET A 39 15.09 9.89 -7.49
N LYS A 40 15.81 10.22 -6.41
CA LYS A 40 15.67 9.55 -5.11
C LYS A 40 14.27 9.72 -4.53
N VAL A 41 13.74 10.94 -4.57
CA VAL A 41 12.35 11.25 -4.16
C VAL A 41 11.33 10.47 -5.00
N GLY A 42 11.54 10.38 -6.31
CA GLY A 42 10.67 9.63 -7.22
C GLY A 42 10.66 8.14 -6.91
N ASN A 43 11.84 7.56 -6.65
CA ASN A 43 11.94 6.17 -6.24
C ASN A 43 11.24 5.90 -4.90
N SER A 44 11.47 6.74 -3.89
CA SER A 44 10.79 6.57 -2.62
C SER A 44 9.27 6.68 -2.77
N GLN A 45 8.76 7.56 -3.63
CA GLN A 45 7.32 7.58 -3.93
C GLN A 45 6.81 6.25 -4.50
N HIS A 46 7.57 5.59 -5.38
CA HIS A 46 7.23 4.26 -5.90
C HIS A 46 7.15 3.23 -4.77
N GLU A 47 8.19 3.16 -3.94
CA GLU A 47 8.25 2.31 -2.75
C GLU A 47 7.09 2.60 -1.78
N MET A 48 6.68 3.85 -1.64
CA MET A 48 5.51 4.20 -0.83
C MET A 48 4.23 3.56 -1.39
N HIS A 49 4.06 3.52 -2.70
CA HIS A 49 2.93 2.85 -3.33
C HIS A 49 2.97 1.32 -3.12
N GLU A 50 4.16 0.73 -3.09
CA GLU A 50 4.31 -0.69 -2.76
C GLU A 50 4.02 -0.99 -1.29
N ALA A 51 4.57 -0.18 -0.39
CA ALA A 51 4.33 -0.28 1.05
C ALA A 51 2.84 -0.11 1.40
N THR A 52 2.13 0.81 0.73
CA THR A 52 0.68 0.98 0.93
C THR A 52 -0.11 -0.20 0.38
N ARG A 53 0.24 -0.76 -0.78
CA ARG A 53 -0.36 -2.01 -1.31
C ARG A 53 -0.19 -3.16 -0.33
N TYR A 54 1.04 -3.34 0.17
CA TYR A 54 1.36 -4.36 1.15
C TYR A 54 0.54 -4.15 2.43
N ALA A 55 0.51 -2.94 2.98
CA ALA A 55 -0.25 -2.65 4.18
C ALA A 55 -1.76 -2.83 3.99
N ALA A 56 -2.31 -2.47 2.82
CA ALA A 56 -3.72 -2.71 2.52
C ALA A 56 -4.02 -4.21 2.46
N TRP A 57 -3.12 -4.99 1.83
CA TRP A 57 -3.23 -6.44 1.78
C TRP A 57 -3.16 -7.10 3.16
N GLU A 58 -2.21 -6.69 4.00
CA GLU A 58 -2.08 -7.20 5.38
C GLU A 58 -3.38 -6.99 6.16
N ARG A 59 -4.10 -5.90 5.94
CA ARG A 59 -5.39 -5.60 6.61
C ARG A 59 -6.52 -6.51 6.14
N THR A 60 -6.43 -7.06 4.93
CA THR A 60 -7.37 -8.06 4.43
C THR A 60 -7.24 -9.42 5.11
N ILE A 61 -6.14 -9.65 5.84
CA ILE A 61 -5.85 -10.92 6.52
C ILE A 61 -5.87 -10.71 8.02
N TRP A 62 -5.22 -9.64 8.48
CA TRP A 62 -5.04 -9.32 9.88
C TRP A 62 -5.88 -8.13 10.28
N SER A 63 -6.75 -8.35 11.26
CA SER A 63 -7.61 -7.28 11.76
C SER A 63 -6.82 -6.28 12.63
N ALA A 64 -7.13 -4.99 12.47
CA ALA A 64 -6.56 -3.90 13.26
C ALA A 64 -6.97 -3.89 14.73
N GLY A 65 -8.08 -4.56 15.06
CA GLY A 65 -8.61 -4.61 16.42
C GLY A 65 -9.21 -5.97 16.77
N GLY A 66 -9.01 -6.38 18.02
CA GLY A 66 -9.55 -7.61 18.61
C GLY A 66 -8.47 -8.55 19.15
N GLY A 67 -8.73 -9.20 20.29
CA GLY A 67 -7.79 -10.14 20.93
C GLY A 67 -7.81 -11.57 20.36
N GLY A 68 -8.25 -11.76 19.12
CA GLY A 68 -8.29 -13.07 18.46
C GLY A 68 -6.92 -13.49 17.89
N SER A 69 -6.82 -14.74 17.42
CA SER A 69 -5.60 -15.30 16.80
C SER A 69 -5.15 -14.63 15.49
N HIS A 70 -6.00 -13.77 14.90
CA HIS A 70 -5.75 -13.08 13.62
C HIS A 70 -5.75 -11.55 13.80
N HIS A 71 -4.86 -11.08 14.66
CA HIS A 71 -4.70 -9.66 14.97
C HIS A 71 -3.27 -9.20 14.75
N LYS A 72 -3.12 -8.06 14.05
CA LYS A 72 -1.85 -7.37 13.87
C LYS A 72 -2.08 -5.87 14.00
N SER A 73 -1.35 -5.26 14.94
CA SER A 73 -1.50 -3.83 15.21
C SER A 73 -1.02 -2.96 14.05
N ASP A 74 -1.48 -1.72 14.00
CA ASP A 74 -1.08 -0.70 13.02
C ASP A 74 0.44 -0.45 13.01
N GLY A 75 1.06 -0.40 14.19
CA GLY A 75 2.51 -0.25 14.30
C GLY A 75 3.28 -1.43 13.72
N VAL A 76 2.80 -2.67 13.89
CA VAL A 76 3.47 -3.86 13.37
C VAL A 76 3.44 -3.88 11.84
N VAL A 77 2.27 -3.65 11.23
CA VAL A 77 2.17 -3.59 9.75
C VAL A 77 2.99 -2.45 9.18
N LEU A 78 3.02 -1.29 9.84
CA LEU A 78 3.87 -0.17 9.42
C LEU A 78 5.36 -0.55 9.44
N ASN A 79 5.83 -1.14 10.54
CA ASN A 79 7.22 -1.55 10.66
C ASN A 79 7.58 -2.61 9.60
N GLU A 80 6.70 -3.60 9.36
CA GLU A 80 6.90 -4.59 8.31
C GLU A 80 6.93 -3.97 6.92
N ALA A 81 5.98 -3.09 6.61
CA ALA A 81 5.90 -2.41 5.32
C ALA A 81 7.17 -1.60 5.05
N VAL A 82 7.66 -0.87 6.06
CA VAL A 82 8.87 -0.07 5.92
C VAL A 82 10.11 -0.94 5.86
N ALA A 83 10.25 -1.95 6.72
CA ALA A 83 11.41 -2.84 6.72
C ALA A 83 11.55 -3.61 5.40
N ARG A 84 10.43 -4.06 4.82
CA ARG A 84 10.44 -4.89 3.60
C ARG A 84 10.58 -4.10 2.31
N VAL A 85 10.10 -2.86 2.30
CA VAL A 85 10.07 -2.04 1.08
C VAL A 85 11.17 -0.99 1.06
N LEU A 86 11.46 -0.36 2.21
CA LEU A 86 12.48 0.69 2.31
C LEU A 86 13.79 0.20 2.96
N GLY A 87 13.82 -1.05 3.44
CA GLY A 87 14.99 -1.63 4.10
C GLY A 87 16.11 -1.95 3.11
N GLU A 88 17.20 -2.53 3.63
CA GLU A 88 18.32 -2.95 2.78
C GLU A 88 17.88 -4.08 1.83
N PRO A 89 18.20 -4.02 0.53
CA PRO A 89 17.78 -5.03 -0.45
C PRO A 89 18.23 -6.46 -0.15
N ASP A 90 19.33 -6.61 0.60
CA ASP A 90 19.92 -7.88 1.01
C ASP A 90 19.48 -8.33 2.42
N SER A 91 18.61 -7.55 3.09
CA SER A 91 18.09 -7.93 4.39
C SER A 91 17.14 -9.12 4.29
N PRO A 92 17.25 -10.11 5.19
CA PRO A 92 16.33 -11.25 5.20
C PRO A 92 14.95 -10.78 5.65
N ILE A 93 13.90 -11.27 4.97
CA ILE A 93 12.52 -11.02 5.36
C ILE A 93 12.17 -11.90 6.55
N ASP A 94 11.86 -11.31 7.69
CA ASP A 94 11.46 -12.00 8.91
C ASP A 94 10.27 -11.30 9.56
N SER A 95 9.08 -11.90 9.46
CA SER A 95 7.83 -11.36 10.03
C SER A 95 7.88 -11.06 11.53
N VAL A 96 8.75 -11.70 12.30
CA VAL A 96 8.88 -11.45 13.74
C VAL A 96 9.79 -10.25 14.02
N VAL A 97 10.86 -10.11 13.24
CA VAL A 97 11.83 -9.00 13.39
C VAL A 97 11.31 -7.73 12.73
N ASP A 98 10.79 -7.84 11.51
CA ASP A 98 10.27 -6.73 10.70
C ASP A 98 9.11 -6.01 11.40
N GLY A 99 8.30 -6.73 12.17
CA GLY A 99 7.18 -6.18 12.92
C GLY A 99 7.55 -5.36 14.16
N LYS A 100 8.80 -5.43 14.61
CA LYS A 100 9.24 -4.72 15.82
C LYS A 100 9.49 -3.25 15.53
N ALA A 101 9.17 -2.41 16.52
CA ALA A 101 9.53 -1.00 16.46
C ALA A 101 11.05 -0.86 16.48
N VAL A 102 11.59 -0.27 15.41
CA VAL A 102 13.02 0.06 15.29
C VAL A 102 13.17 1.57 15.49
N LYS A 103 14.14 1.97 16.32
CA LYS A 103 14.47 3.38 16.51
C LYS A 103 14.98 3.97 15.21
N ALA A 104 14.65 5.24 14.95
CA ALA A 104 15.10 5.96 13.76
C ALA A 104 16.62 5.82 13.53
N ALA A 105 17.44 6.13 14.54
CA ALA A 105 18.90 6.07 14.45
C ALA A 105 19.49 4.69 14.08
N THR A 106 18.79 3.59 14.37
CA THR A 106 19.28 2.22 14.08
C THR A 106 18.63 1.62 12.85
N ARG A 107 17.65 2.30 12.25
CA ARG A 107 16.93 1.79 11.09
C ARG A 107 17.81 1.91 9.87
N LYS A 108 18.04 0.77 9.24
CA LYS A 108 18.76 0.70 7.99
C LYS A 108 17.79 0.84 6.83
N PHE A 109 18.15 1.67 5.86
CA PHE A 109 17.38 1.91 4.66
C PHE A 109 18.17 1.45 3.45
N ASP A 110 17.49 1.28 2.31
CA ASP A 110 18.15 1.11 1.03
C ASP A 110 19.21 2.23 0.83
N PRO A 111 20.47 1.88 0.49
CA PRO A 111 21.51 2.86 0.19
C PRO A 111 21.10 3.92 -0.84
N MET A 112 20.16 3.64 -1.75
CA MET A 112 19.63 4.59 -2.71
C MET A 112 18.77 5.68 -2.05
N LEU A 113 18.19 5.40 -0.89
CA LEU A 113 17.46 6.37 -0.05
C LEU A 113 18.38 7.15 0.89
N SER A 114 19.70 6.96 0.79
CA SER A 114 20.68 7.75 1.52
C SER A 114 21.15 8.98 0.74
N VAL A 115 21.39 10.07 1.46
CA VAL A 115 22.06 11.29 0.98
C VAL A 115 23.18 11.68 1.93
N ASP A 116 24.18 12.36 1.38
CA ASP A 116 25.24 12.99 2.17
C ASP A 116 24.65 14.19 2.91
N LYS A 117 24.77 14.18 4.24
CA LYS A 117 24.28 15.25 5.13
C LYS A 117 25.36 16.28 5.47
N GLY A 118 26.51 16.23 4.81
CA GLY A 118 27.68 17.02 5.16
C GLY A 118 28.62 16.26 6.10
N ASP A 119 29.87 16.71 6.18
CA ASP A 119 30.93 16.12 7.02
C ASP A 119 31.26 14.63 6.75
N GLY A 120 30.80 14.11 5.60
CA GLY A 120 31.01 12.72 5.19
C GLY A 120 30.01 11.73 5.80
N ASP A 121 29.01 12.21 6.53
CA ASP A 121 27.95 11.37 7.09
C ASP A 121 26.82 11.15 6.08
N ARG A 122 26.37 9.90 5.95
CA ARG A 122 25.28 9.51 5.04
C ARG A 122 24.07 9.11 5.85
N GLY A 123 22.99 9.87 5.69
CA GLY A 123 21.72 9.61 6.35
C GLY A 123 20.58 9.37 5.35
N PRO A 124 19.42 8.91 5.82
CA PRO A 124 18.24 8.79 4.96
C PRO A 124 17.78 10.16 4.46
N ILE A 125 17.13 10.17 3.28
CA ILE A 125 16.43 11.34 2.71
C ILE A 125 15.21 11.77 3.52
N PHE A 126 14.81 10.96 4.51
CA PHE A 126 13.63 11.21 5.32
C PHE A 126 13.97 12.08 6.54
N LYS A 127 13.07 13.00 6.85
CA LYS A 127 13.11 13.81 8.06
C LYS A 127 12.53 13.02 9.23
N GLU A 128 13.28 12.94 10.31
CA GLU A 128 12.80 12.35 11.55
C GLU A 128 11.84 13.30 12.28
N GLU A 129 10.68 12.81 12.68
CA GLU A 129 9.76 13.51 13.56
C GLU A 129 9.32 12.59 14.71
N LYS A 130 9.44 13.08 15.94
CA LYS A 130 9.01 12.37 17.17
C LYS A 130 9.56 10.94 17.28
N GLY A 131 10.79 10.70 16.83
CA GLY A 131 11.46 9.40 16.94
C GLY A 131 11.17 8.41 15.79
N GLY A 132 10.48 8.84 14.73
CA GLY A 132 10.20 8.03 13.54
C GLY A 132 10.31 8.82 12.23
N TYR A 133 10.48 8.11 11.11
CA TYR A 133 10.57 8.70 9.78
C TYR A 133 9.26 8.71 9.00
N HIS A 134 8.28 7.96 9.49
CA HIS A 134 7.04 7.66 8.77
C HIS A 134 5.86 7.60 9.72
N SER A 135 4.69 7.91 9.19
CA SER A 135 3.41 7.71 9.84
C SER A 135 2.54 6.79 9.01
N PHE A 136 1.65 6.08 9.71
CA PHE A 136 0.67 5.19 9.13
C PHE A 136 -0.70 5.52 9.69
N SER A 137 -1.69 5.51 8.81
CA SER A 137 -3.08 5.55 9.21
C SER A 137 -3.86 4.54 8.38
N PHE A 138 -4.81 3.89 9.04
CA PHE A 138 -5.67 2.90 8.43
C PHE A 138 -7.13 3.30 8.60
N LYS A 139 -7.95 3.05 7.58
CA LYS A 139 -9.38 3.34 7.58
C LYS A 139 -10.17 2.16 7.04
N ASP A 140 -11.14 1.73 7.85
CA ASP A 140 -12.20 0.80 7.46
C ASP A 140 -13.43 1.60 7.05
N ASP A 141 -13.83 1.55 5.77
CA ASP A 141 -15.03 2.19 5.27
C ASP A 141 -16.06 1.17 4.74
N LYS A 142 -17.33 1.57 4.75
CA LYS A 142 -18.41 0.78 4.15
C LYS A 142 -18.28 0.79 2.63
N ALA A 143 -18.27 -0.39 1.99
CA ALA A 143 -18.28 -0.48 0.53
C ALA A 143 -19.56 0.09 -0.11
N ALA A 144 -20.66 0.10 0.65
CA ALA A 144 -21.98 0.55 0.20
C ALA A 144 -22.27 2.06 0.40
N SER A 145 -21.35 2.85 0.96
CA SER A 145 -21.57 4.30 1.14
C SER A 145 -20.46 5.13 0.51
N GLY A 146 -20.82 5.99 -0.45
CA GLY A 146 -19.90 6.92 -1.11
C GLY A 146 -20.01 6.93 -2.64
N SER A 147 -19.04 7.57 -3.31
CA SER A 147 -18.94 7.62 -4.78
C SER A 147 -18.73 6.23 -5.42
N VAL A 148 -18.05 5.32 -4.71
CA VAL A 148 -17.82 3.93 -5.13
C VAL A 148 -19.13 3.12 -5.16
N ALA A 149 -20.05 3.36 -4.23
CA ALA A 149 -21.37 2.74 -4.22
C ALA A 149 -22.23 3.17 -5.43
N LYS A 150 -22.06 4.40 -5.93
CA LYS A 150 -22.71 4.85 -7.18
C LYS A 150 -22.16 4.13 -8.41
N ALA A 151 -20.85 3.87 -8.45
CA ALA A 151 -20.21 3.17 -9.56
C ALA A 151 -20.50 1.65 -9.54
N LEU A 152 -20.61 1.05 -8.34
CA LEU A 152 -20.95 -0.36 -8.16
C LEU A 152 -22.47 -0.63 -8.11
N GLY A 153 -23.30 0.41 -7.97
CA GLY A 153 -24.76 0.30 -7.83
C GLY A 153 -25.47 -0.42 -8.98
N SER A 154 -24.83 -0.55 -10.15
CA SER A 154 -25.34 -1.36 -11.27
C SER A 154 -25.02 -2.86 -11.16
N VAL A 155 -24.07 -3.26 -10.31
CA VAL A 155 -23.62 -4.65 -10.10
C VAL A 155 -24.17 -5.24 -8.79
N ILE A 156 -24.45 -4.39 -7.78
CA ILE A 156 -24.98 -4.79 -6.46
C ILE A 156 -26.42 -5.35 -6.55
N THR A 157 -27.12 -5.14 -7.66
CA THR A 157 -28.47 -5.69 -7.93
C THR A 157 -28.56 -7.22 -7.99
N PHE A 158 -27.42 -7.94 -7.97
CA PHE A 158 -27.35 -9.40 -7.96
C PHE A 158 -27.16 -10.05 -6.57
N GLY A 159 -27.50 -9.36 -5.47
CA GLY A 159 -27.58 -9.99 -4.15
C GLY A 159 -26.23 -10.11 -3.41
N LEU A 160 -25.29 -9.20 -3.69
CA LEU A 160 -24.10 -9.02 -2.88
C LEU A 160 -24.43 -8.07 -1.73
N ASP A 161 -24.70 -8.61 -0.53
CA ASP A 161 -24.83 -7.83 0.69
C ASP A 161 -23.43 -7.37 1.13
N LEU A 162 -23.12 -6.10 0.85
CA LEU A 162 -21.81 -5.51 1.15
C LEU A 162 -21.75 -5.15 2.64
N ASN A 163 -20.82 -5.76 3.35
CA ASN A 163 -20.59 -5.55 4.77
C ASN A 163 -20.12 -4.12 5.09
N ASP A 164 -20.31 -3.71 6.34
CA ASP A 164 -19.99 -2.38 6.86
C ASP A 164 -18.48 -2.06 6.90
N LYS A 165 -17.61 -2.98 6.45
CA LYS A 165 -16.14 -2.85 6.49
C LYS A 165 -15.43 -3.35 5.21
N GLY A 166 -16.14 -3.36 4.08
CA GLY A 166 -15.63 -3.90 2.83
C GLY A 166 -14.45 -3.18 2.20
N LEU A 167 -14.24 -1.89 2.52
CA LEU A 167 -13.14 -1.10 1.98
C LEU A 167 -12.05 -0.96 3.03
N GLN A 168 -10.87 -1.48 2.69
CA GLN A 168 -9.66 -1.38 3.50
C GLN A 168 -8.76 -0.33 2.87
N THR A 169 -8.61 0.83 3.51
CA THR A 169 -7.74 1.91 3.03
C THR A 169 -6.52 2.04 3.92
N SER A 170 -5.33 1.80 3.37
CA SER A 170 -4.05 2.09 4.00
C SER A 170 -3.56 3.45 3.53
N THR A 171 -2.92 4.22 4.41
CA THR A 171 -2.23 5.46 4.06
C THR A 171 -0.90 5.52 4.78
N ILE A 172 0.17 5.72 4.02
CA ILE A 172 1.53 5.92 4.52
C ILE A 172 1.94 7.35 4.18
N SER A 173 2.62 8.03 5.10
CA SER A 173 3.15 9.36 4.86
C SER A 173 4.55 9.50 5.47
N TRP A 174 5.39 10.30 4.82
CA TRP A 174 6.69 10.69 5.35
C TRP A 174 7.09 12.06 4.84
N LYS A 175 8.09 12.64 5.49
CA LYS A 175 8.64 13.95 5.16
C LYS A 175 10.06 13.79 4.64
N TYR A 176 10.42 14.56 3.63
CA TYR A 176 11.78 14.61 3.11
C TYR A 176 12.56 15.73 3.77
N ASP A 177 13.85 15.47 3.99
CA ASP A 177 14.83 16.46 4.40
C ASP A 177 15.60 16.96 3.17
N TRP A 178 15.93 18.25 3.14
CA TRP A 178 16.72 18.80 2.05
C TRP A 178 18.19 18.37 2.19
N VAL A 179 18.86 18.13 1.07
CA VAL A 179 20.32 17.97 1.08
C VAL A 179 20.93 19.32 1.45
N PRO A 180 21.93 19.40 2.36
CA PRO A 180 22.48 20.69 2.79
C PRO A 180 22.96 21.58 1.65
N SER A 181 23.49 21.00 0.57
CA SER A 181 23.91 21.73 -0.64
C SER A 181 22.77 22.31 -1.48
N LEU A 182 21.52 21.89 -1.21
CA LEU A 182 20.29 22.33 -1.85
C LEU A 182 19.31 22.96 -0.84
N ASP A 183 19.70 23.13 0.42
CA ASP A 183 18.86 23.74 1.44
C ASP A 183 18.94 25.27 1.34
N TYR A 184 18.02 25.84 0.56
CA TYR A 184 17.82 27.28 0.44
C TYR A 184 16.83 27.82 1.48
N GLY A 185 16.60 27.10 2.59
CA GLY A 185 15.59 27.44 3.59
C GLY A 185 14.16 27.06 3.17
N TRP A 186 14.04 26.07 2.28
CA TRP A 186 12.74 25.61 1.80
C TRP A 186 12.02 24.75 2.85
N ALA A 187 10.69 24.82 2.85
CA ALA A 187 9.91 23.96 3.73
C ALA A 187 10.14 22.47 3.38
N PRO A 188 10.22 21.57 4.38
CA PRO A 188 10.27 20.14 4.14
C PRO A 188 9.05 19.68 3.35
N MET A 189 9.26 18.82 2.36
CA MET A 189 8.18 18.27 1.55
C MET A 189 7.51 17.10 2.29
N ASN A 190 6.19 17.16 2.46
CA ASN A 190 5.40 16.06 2.99
C ASN A 190 4.71 15.32 1.83
N VAL A 191 4.87 14.01 1.76
CA VAL A 191 4.23 13.19 0.74
C VAL A 191 3.49 12.04 1.40
N SER A 192 2.32 11.73 0.84
CA SER A 192 1.45 10.66 1.32
C SER A 192 0.95 9.84 0.14
N SER A 193 0.73 8.55 0.38
CA SER A 193 0.13 7.64 -0.59
C SER A 193 -0.93 6.81 0.12
N SER A 194 -2.00 6.51 -0.61
CA SER A 194 -3.13 5.72 -0.12
C SER A 194 -3.47 4.61 -1.10
N ASN A 195 -3.82 3.44 -0.57
CA ASN A 195 -4.36 2.34 -1.35
C ASN A 195 -5.64 1.82 -0.71
N THR A 196 -6.67 1.57 -1.53
CA THR A 196 -7.96 1.04 -1.08
C THR A 196 -8.24 -0.29 -1.77
N LEU A 197 -8.47 -1.34 -0.98
CA LEU A 197 -8.87 -2.65 -1.46
C LEU A 197 -10.32 -2.96 -1.04
N LEU A 198 -11.09 -3.52 -1.98
CA LEU A 198 -12.39 -4.10 -1.69
C LEU A 198 -12.19 -5.56 -1.27
N THR A 199 -12.59 -5.92 -0.05
CA THR A 199 -12.30 -7.23 0.56
C THR A 199 -13.51 -8.14 0.69
N GLU A 200 -14.68 -7.67 0.29
CA GLU A 200 -16.00 -8.32 0.43
C GLU A 200 -16.09 -9.74 -0.16
N SER A 201 -15.23 -10.11 -1.11
CA SER A 201 -15.25 -11.42 -1.77
C SER A 201 -14.19 -12.41 -1.28
N TRP A 202 -13.10 -11.96 -0.64
CA TRP A 202 -11.87 -12.76 -0.44
C TRP A 202 -11.15 -12.52 0.90
N ASN A 203 -11.80 -11.88 1.88
CA ASN A 203 -11.17 -11.62 3.18
C ASN A 203 -10.82 -12.95 3.89
N ALA A 204 -9.52 -13.20 4.09
CA ALA A 204 -8.99 -14.40 4.77
C ALA A 204 -9.18 -14.30 6.30
N GLY A 205 -10.28 -13.69 6.73
CA GLY A 205 -10.68 -13.65 8.12
C GLY A 205 -11.11 -15.04 8.62
N SER A 206 -11.08 -15.20 9.95
CA SER A 206 -11.52 -16.42 10.66
C SER A 206 -12.76 -17.08 10.01
N PRO A 207 -12.83 -18.44 9.98
CA PRO A 207 -13.94 -19.19 9.38
C PRO A 207 -15.34 -18.70 9.76
N ASP A 208 -15.51 -18.15 10.97
CA ASP A 208 -16.77 -17.59 11.46
C ASP A 208 -17.24 -16.35 10.67
N LYS A 209 -16.30 -15.50 10.23
CA LYS A 209 -16.60 -14.33 9.40
C LYS A 209 -16.95 -14.72 7.97
N ILE A 210 -16.25 -15.71 7.42
CA ILE A 210 -16.53 -16.28 6.10
C ILE A 210 -17.92 -16.91 6.10
N LYS A 211 -18.25 -17.69 7.13
CA LYS A 211 -19.58 -18.30 7.29
C LYS A 211 -20.69 -17.25 7.33
N LYS A 212 -20.52 -16.17 8.11
CA LYS A 212 -21.50 -15.08 8.20
C LYS A 212 -21.67 -14.31 6.88
N SER A 213 -20.59 -14.13 6.11
CA SER A 213 -20.63 -13.47 4.81
C SER A 213 -21.28 -14.34 3.72
N ILE A 214 -20.99 -15.64 3.73
CA ILE A 214 -21.56 -16.61 2.78
C ILE A 214 -23.02 -16.95 3.12
N ASP A 215 -23.40 -16.99 4.41
CA ASP A 215 -24.79 -17.21 4.84
C ASP A 215 -25.77 -16.16 4.25
N GLY A 216 -25.29 -14.93 3.99
CA GLY A 216 -26.05 -13.88 3.31
C GLY A 216 -26.23 -14.09 1.80
N ILE A 217 -25.30 -14.80 1.16
CA ILE A 217 -25.23 -15.04 -0.29
C ILE A 217 -25.90 -16.36 -0.69
N VAL A 218 -25.88 -17.37 0.19
CA VAL A 218 -26.55 -18.66 -0.05
C VAL A 218 -28.07 -18.48 -0.02
N ALA A 219 -28.79 -19.25 -0.84
CA ALA A 219 -30.23 -19.15 -1.14
C ALA A 219 -31.19 -19.13 0.08
N THR A 220 -30.71 -19.24 1.30
CA THR A 220 -31.43 -19.00 2.55
C THR A 220 -32.01 -17.59 2.64
N THR A 221 -31.38 -16.56 2.07
CA THR A 221 -31.93 -15.19 1.98
C THR A 221 -33.03 -15.06 0.92
N LEU A 222 -32.91 -15.76 -0.22
CA LEU A 222 -34.00 -15.89 -1.20
C LEU A 222 -35.24 -16.57 -0.61
N LEU A 223 -35.05 -17.56 0.26
CA LEU A 223 -36.11 -18.25 1.00
C LEU A 223 -36.72 -17.40 2.13
N LYS A 224 -35.97 -16.45 2.69
CA LYS A 224 -36.46 -15.55 3.76
C LYS A 224 -37.19 -14.32 3.23
N ASN A 225 -36.82 -13.80 2.06
CA ASN A 225 -37.41 -12.57 1.49
C ASN A 225 -38.42 -12.81 0.36
N ALA A 226 -38.44 -13.98 -0.27
CA ALA A 226 -39.54 -14.36 -1.14
C ALA A 226 -40.68 -14.92 -0.28
N SER A 227 -41.90 -14.41 -0.49
CA SER A 227 -43.12 -15.09 -0.02
C SER A 227 -42.97 -16.59 -0.37
N ILE A 228 -43.15 -17.46 0.61
CA ILE A 228 -42.85 -18.91 0.55
C ILE A 228 -43.28 -19.55 -0.79
N ASP A 229 -44.38 -19.08 -1.37
CA ASP A 229 -44.96 -19.55 -2.63
C ASP A 229 -44.15 -19.21 -3.93
N LYS A 230 -43.43 -18.09 -3.98
CA LYS A 230 -42.54 -17.73 -5.13
C LYS A 230 -41.19 -18.46 -5.05
N GLY A 231 -40.64 -18.62 -3.85
CA GLY A 231 -39.40 -19.37 -3.63
C GLY A 231 -39.57 -20.85 -3.97
N LEU A 232 -40.72 -21.43 -3.60
CA LEU A 232 -41.08 -22.82 -3.93
C LEU A 232 -41.26 -23.06 -5.44
N LYS A 233 -41.78 -22.09 -6.20
CA LYS A 233 -41.89 -22.21 -7.67
C LYS A 233 -40.53 -22.14 -8.38
N LEU A 234 -39.61 -21.32 -7.88
CA LEU A 234 -38.27 -21.18 -8.45
C LEU A 234 -37.39 -22.41 -8.14
N LEU A 235 -37.52 -22.97 -6.93
CA LEU A 235 -36.91 -24.26 -6.56
C LEU A 235 -37.58 -25.46 -7.23
N GLY A 236 -38.90 -25.40 -7.48
CA GLY A 236 -39.65 -26.45 -8.16
C GLY A 236 -39.19 -26.72 -9.60
N GLY A 237 -38.61 -25.72 -10.28
CA GLY A 237 -37.97 -25.87 -11.58
C GLY A 237 -36.61 -26.58 -11.53
N LEU A 238 -35.86 -26.40 -10.44
CA LEU A 238 -34.55 -27.03 -10.18
C LEU A 238 -34.67 -28.42 -9.51
N ALA A 239 -35.78 -28.70 -8.83
CA ALA A 239 -36.05 -29.97 -8.14
C ALA A 239 -36.21 -31.20 -9.06
N ARG A 240 -36.15 -31.03 -10.39
CA ARG A 240 -36.09 -32.14 -11.36
C ARG A 240 -34.73 -32.85 -11.39
N PHE A 241 -33.69 -32.28 -10.78
CA PHE A 241 -32.39 -32.90 -10.65
C PHE A 241 -32.32 -33.70 -9.33
N ARG A 242 -32.20 -35.03 -9.44
CA ARG A 242 -32.24 -35.99 -8.31
C ARG A 242 -31.17 -35.73 -7.25
N ASP A 243 -30.12 -34.98 -7.60
CA ASP A 243 -29.01 -34.62 -6.73
C ASP A 243 -29.30 -33.47 -5.76
N PHE A 244 -30.36 -32.67 -5.99
CA PHE A 244 -30.74 -31.61 -5.03
C PHE A 244 -31.29 -32.14 -3.71
N LYS A 245 -31.82 -33.37 -3.67
CA LYS A 245 -32.25 -34.01 -2.41
C LYS A 245 -31.09 -34.38 -1.49
N LYS A 246 -29.85 -34.39 -2.00
CA LYS A 246 -28.62 -34.64 -1.22
C LYS A 246 -27.90 -33.35 -0.82
N LEU A 247 -28.40 -32.19 -1.24
CA LEU A 247 -27.81 -30.90 -0.88
C LEU A 247 -28.37 -30.45 0.47
N GLU A 248 -27.50 -30.40 1.48
CA GLU A 248 -27.79 -29.73 2.76
C GLU A 248 -27.74 -28.22 2.52
N LEU A 249 -28.89 -27.64 2.18
CA LEU A 249 -29.03 -26.19 1.96
C LEU A 249 -28.62 -25.43 3.23
N GLY A 250 -27.60 -24.56 3.10
CA GLY A 250 -27.04 -23.79 4.23
C GLY A 250 -25.83 -24.42 4.93
N LYS A 251 -25.35 -25.58 4.48
CA LYS A 251 -24.08 -26.14 4.99
C LYS A 251 -22.88 -25.51 4.29
N ILE A 252 -22.10 -24.75 5.05
CA ILE A 252 -20.83 -24.18 4.62
C ILE A 252 -19.73 -24.82 5.45
N ASP A 253 -19.00 -25.76 4.86
CA ASP A 253 -17.77 -26.31 5.45
C ASP A 253 -16.57 -25.50 4.91
N VAL A 254 -16.15 -24.47 5.65
CA VAL A 254 -15.03 -23.59 5.26
C VAL A 254 -13.68 -24.34 5.23
N ASP A 255 -13.57 -25.45 5.96
CA ASP A 255 -12.32 -26.19 6.17
C ASP A 255 -12.26 -27.56 5.47
N ARG A 256 -13.21 -27.88 4.57
CA ARG A 256 -13.23 -29.20 3.93
C ARG A 256 -12.18 -29.29 2.81
N LEU A 257 -10.98 -29.74 3.17
CA LEU A 257 -9.94 -30.06 2.20
C LEU A 257 -10.37 -31.28 1.35
N PRO A 258 -10.20 -31.24 0.02
CA PRO A 258 -10.43 -32.41 -0.82
C PRO A 258 -9.57 -33.58 -0.36
N CYS A 259 -10.17 -34.76 -0.19
CA CYS A 259 -9.49 -35.94 0.34
C CYS A 259 -8.26 -36.38 -0.47
N HIS A 260 -8.22 -36.03 -1.77
CA HIS A 260 -7.04 -36.23 -2.61
C HIS A 260 -5.80 -35.45 -2.14
N ARG A 261 -5.96 -34.33 -1.41
CA ARG A 261 -4.86 -33.56 -0.83
C ARG A 261 -4.34 -34.15 0.49
N LEU A 262 -5.18 -34.87 1.23
CA LEU A 262 -4.81 -35.50 2.50
C LEU A 262 -4.17 -36.90 2.31
N ALA A 263 -4.46 -37.56 1.19
CA ALA A 263 -4.02 -38.93 0.91
C ALA A 263 -2.48 -39.13 0.84
N LYS A 264 -1.69 -38.06 0.64
CA LYS A 264 -0.22 -38.16 0.64
C LYS A 264 0.44 -37.96 2.02
N ALA A 265 -0.30 -37.52 3.04
CA ALA A 265 0.31 -37.05 4.28
C ALA A 265 0.43 -38.10 5.39
N LYS A 266 -0.34 -39.19 5.36
CA LYS A 266 -0.16 -40.38 6.22
C LYS A 266 -1.19 -41.44 5.82
N GLY A 267 -0.76 -42.70 5.79
CA GLY A 267 -1.61 -43.84 5.44
C GLY A 267 -2.94 -43.82 6.20
N ARG A 268 -4.04 -43.99 5.46
CA ARG A 268 -5.42 -44.16 5.92
C ARG A 268 -5.85 -43.18 7.03
N LEU A 269 -6.19 -41.96 6.64
CA LEU A 269 -7.26 -41.24 7.32
C LEU A 269 -8.53 -41.42 6.48
N SER A 270 -9.56 -41.99 7.09
CA SER A 270 -10.91 -42.05 6.52
C SER A 270 -11.45 -40.63 6.43
N CYS A 271 -11.37 -40.05 5.25
CA CYS A 271 -12.56 -39.44 4.67
C CYS A 271 -13.57 -40.56 4.33
#